data_AF-A0A2G2LJG6-F1
#
_entry.id   AF-A0A2G2LJG6-F1
#
_cell.length_a   1.000
_cell.length_b   1.000
_cell.length_c   1.000
_cell.angle_alpha   90.00
_cell.angle_beta   90.00
_cell.angle_gamma   90.00
#
_symmetry.space_group_name_H-M   'P 1'
#
loop_
_entity.id
_entity.type
_entity.pdbx_description
1 polymer ?
#
loop_
_entity_poly.entity_id
_entity_poly.type
_entity_poly.pdbx_seq_one_letter_code
_entity_poly.pdbx_strand_id
1 'polypeptide(L)'
;MTGAGDNTDAIEKAYVIAKRLRSSPIPPYQDTYGWIAYLRGDYKEAASSLEPAAAALANDPLVQYHLAAVYAALEDYDEAIEQFQKVAELTGAADSRDFVETSRSELARLIKAKAAIDNQ
;
A
#
# COMPACT_ATOMS: atom_id res chain seq x y z
N MET A 1 -14.61 23.66 8.89
CA MET A 1 -13.99 22.57 9.66
C MET A 1 -14.80 21.30 9.42
N THR A 2 -14.46 20.48 8.41
CA THR A 2 -14.90 19.06 8.25
C THR A 2 -14.16 18.43 7.04
N GLY A 3 -12.82 18.32 7.09
CA GLY A 3 -12.07 17.63 6.02
C GLY A 3 -12.01 16.11 6.19
N ALA A 4 -12.07 15.63 7.44
CA ALA A 4 -11.89 14.22 7.77
C ALA A 4 -13.20 13.40 7.66
N GLY A 5 -14.35 13.98 8.02
CA GLY A 5 -15.64 13.28 7.98
C GLY A 5 -16.13 12.97 6.55
N ASP A 6 -15.98 13.93 5.63
CA ASP A 6 -16.45 13.78 4.25
C ASP A 6 -15.64 12.73 3.46
N ASN A 7 -14.36 12.57 3.80
CA ASN A 7 -13.50 11.57 3.17
C ASN A 7 -13.82 10.15 3.66
N THR A 8 -14.15 9.99 4.95
CA THR A 8 -14.59 8.71 5.51
C THR A 8 -15.87 8.20 4.84
N ASP A 9 -16.87 9.06 4.66
CA ASP A 9 -18.12 8.69 3.98
C ASP A 9 -17.90 8.26 2.52
N ALA A 10 -16.96 8.88 1.82
CA ALA A 10 -16.58 8.50 0.46
C ALA A 10 -15.89 7.13 0.42
N ILE A 11 -14.97 6.88 1.37
CA ILE A 11 -14.25 5.61 1.49
C ILE A 11 -15.22 4.46 1.82
N GLU A 12 -16.16 4.67 2.73
CA GLU A 12 -17.18 3.67 3.06
C GLU A 12 -18.06 3.32 1.86
N LYS A 13 -18.50 4.32 1.08
CA LYS A 13 -19.25 4.08 -0.15
C LYS A 13 -18.42 3.31 -1.19
N ALA A 14 -17.15 3.67 -1.36
CA ALA A 14 -16.24 2.95 -2.25
C ALA A 14 -16.05 1.50 -1.81
N TYR A 15 -15.90 1.26 -0.51
CA TYR A 15 -15.75 -0.08 0.06
C TYR A 15 -16.98 -0.95 -0.18
N VAL A 16 -18.20 -0.42 0.02
CA VAL A 16 -19.45 -1.16 -0.27
C VAL A 16 -19.51 -1.66 -1.72
N ILE A 17 -19.00 -0.88 -2.67
CA ILE A 17 -18.93 -1.28 -4.08
C ILE A 17 -17.81 -2.30 -4.29
N ALA A 18 -16.60 -1.99 -3.80
CA ALA A 18 -15.41 -2.78 -4.01
C ALA A 18 -15.47 -4.16 -3.34
N LYS A 19 -16.23 -4.32 -2.26
CA LYS A 19 -16.42 -5.61 -1.55
C LYS A 19 -16.92 -6.73 -2.45
N ARG A 20 -17.59 -6.42 -3.56
CA ARG A 20 -18.00 -7.40 -4.59
C ARG A 20 -16.81 -8.06 -5.29
N LEU A 21 -15.65 -7.41 -5.27
CA LEU A 21 -14.40 -7.87 -5.87
C LEU A 21 -13.56 -8.73 -4.91
N ARG A 22 -13.95 -8.86 -3.63
CA ARG A 22 -13.16 -9.53 -2.59
C ARG A 22 -12.67 -10.94 -2.95
N SER A 23 -13.51 -11.72 -3.63
CA SER A 23 -13.18 -13.09 -4.05
C SER A 23 -12.71 -13.18 -5.51
N SER A 24 -12.44 -12.05 -6.16
CA SER A 24 -12.00 -12.01 -7.54
C SER A 24 -10.59 -12.61 -7.68
N PRO A 25 -10.35 -13.48 -8.66
CA PRO A 25 -9.01 -13.95 -8.98
C PRO A 25 -8.26 -12.98 -9.92
N ILE A 26 -8.89 -11.89 -10.36
CA ILE A 26 -8.33 -10.94 -11.31
C ILE A 26 -7.41 -9.95 -10.58
N PRO A 27 -6.09 -9.91 -10.84
CA PRO A 27 -5.15 -9.14 -10.04
C PRO A 27 -5.44 -7.63 -9.94
N PRO A 28 -5.84 -6.92 -11.02
CA PRO A 28 -6.25 -5.52 -10.89
C PRO A 28 -7.46 -5.29 -9.96
N TYR A 29 -8.37 -6.26 -9.86
CA TYR A 29 -9.53 -6.17 -8.96
C TYR A 29 -9.14 -6.44 -7.51
N GLN A 30 -8.16 -7.32 -7.29
CA GLN A 30 -7.56 -7.56 -5.99
C GLN A 30 -6.81 -6.31 -5.50
N ASP A 31 -6.05 -5.64 -6.37
CA ASP A 31 -5.39 -4.37 -6.05
C ASP A 31 -6.41 -3.27 -5.69
N THR A 32 -7.41 -3.06 -6.55
CA THR A 32 -8.47 -2.06 -6.31
C THR A 32 -9.18 -2.30 -4.98
N TYR A 33 -9.56 -3.55 -4.70
CA TYR A 33 -10.24 -3.90 -3.45
C TYR A 33 -9.34 -3.66 -2.23
N GLY A 34 -8.11 -4.16 -2.29
CA GLY A 34 -7.18 -4.07 -1.18
C GLY A 34 -6.77 -2.61 -0.89
N TRP A 35 -6.58 -1.79 -1.92
CA TRP A 35 -6.30 -0.37 -1.72
C TRP A 35 -7.44 0.37 -1.02
N ILE A 36 -8.69 0.09 -1.41
CA ILE A 36 -9.86 0.69 -0.75
C ILE A 36 -9.99 0.20 0.71
N ALA A 37 -9.70 -1.08 0.97
CA ALA A 37 -9.66 -1.60 2.34
C ALA A 37 -8.56 -0.93 3.18
N TYR A 38 -7.38 -0.67 2.61
CA TYR A 38 -6.30 0.08 3.26
C TYR A 38 -6.75 1.51 3.61
N LEU A 39 -7.36 2.23 2.67
CA LEU A 39 -7.85 3.59 2.91
C LEU A 39 -8.92 3.64 4.01
N ARG A 40 -9.66 2.54 4.19
CA ARG A 40 -10.66 2.37 5.25
C ARG A 40 -10.06 2.02 6.62
N GLY A 41 -8.75 1.71 6.67
CA GLY A 41 -8.05 1.29 7.89
C GLY A 41 -8.06 -0.22 8.13
N ASP A 42 -8.61 -1.01 7.21
CA ASP A 42 -8.73 -2.47 7.33
C ASP A 42 -7.46 -3.18 6.80
N TYR A 43 -6.30 -2.89 7.42
CA TYR A 43 -4.99 -3.26 6.87
C TYR A 43 -4.78 -4.77 6.67
N LYS A 44 -5.32 -5.62 7.55
CA LYS A 44 -5.24 -7.08 7.39
C LYS A 44 -6.05 -7.58 6.20
N GLU A 45 -7.21 -6.98 5.95
CA GLU A 45 -8.03 -7.31 4.78
C GLU A 45 -7.35 -6.80 3.49
N ALA A 46 -6.74 -5.62 3.57
CA ALA A 46 -5.96 -5.06 2.47
C ALA A 46 -4.79 -5.99 2.08
N ALA A 47 -3.99 -6.46 3.06
CA ALA A 47 -2.85 -7.34 2.82
C ALA A 47 -3.27 -8.63 2.10
N SER A 48 -4.32 -9.30 2.60
CA SER A 48 -4.85 -10.54 2.00
C SER A 48 -5.28 -10.38 0.54
N SER A 49 -5.60 -9.17 0.09
CA SER A 49 -5.96 -8.88 -1.30
C SER A 49 -4.75 -8.39 -2.12
N LEU A 50 -3.88 -7.58 -1.53
CA LEU A 50 -2.77 -6.95 -2.22
C LEU A 50 -1.57 -7.89 -2.42
N GLU A 51 -1.35 -8.86 -1.53
CA GLU A 51 -0.30 -9.87 -1.69
C GLU A 51 -0.39 -10.64 -3.03
N PRO A 52 -1.53 -11.30 -3.37
CA PRO A 52 -1.65 -11.98 -4.66
C PRO A 52 -1.63 -11.00 -5.85
N ALA A 53 -2.15 -9.78 -5.67
CA ALA A 53 -2.12 -8.75 -6.71
C ALA A 53 -0.68 -8.34 -7.05
N ALA A 54 0.13 -8.03 -6.04
CA ALA A 54 1.52 -7.62 -6.18
C ALA A 54 2.40 -8.76 -6.74
N ALA A 55 2.09 -10.01 -6.38
CA ALA A 55 2.78 -11.17 -6.96
C ALA A 55 2.50 -11.32 -8.46
N ALA A 56 1.23 -11.14 -8.89
CA ALA A 56 0.85 -11.26 -10.29
C ALA A 56 1.20 -10.03 -11.14
N LEU A 57 1.26 -8.85 -10.52
CA LEU A 57 1.59 -7.56 -11.15
C LEU A 57 2.95 -7.05 -10.66
N ALA A 58 3.95 -7.94 -10.63
CA ALA A 58 5.27 -7.68 -10.05
C ALA A 58 6.00 -6.47 -10.67
N ASN A 59 5.69 -6.11 -11.92
CA ASN A 59 6.32 -4.99 -12.63
C ASN A 59 5.47 -3.70 -12.59
N ASP A 60 4.35 -3.68 -11.87
CA ASP A 60 3.55 -2.47 -11.67
C ASP A 60 3.98 -1.75 -10.39
N PRO A 61 4.68 -0.61 -10.48
CA PRO A 61 5.19 0.08 -9.30
C PRO A 61 4.09 0.63 -8.40
N LEU A 62 2.87 0.88 -8.91
CA LEU A 62 1.77 1.37 -8.09
C LEU A 62 1.23 0.25 -7.18
N VAL A 63 1.12 -0.96 -7.72
CA VAL A 63 0.68 -2.14 -6.94
C VAL A 63 1.69 -2.49 -5.85
N GLN A 64 2.99 -2.42 -6.16
CA GLN A 64 4.03 -2.61 -5.13
C GLN A 64 3.94 -1.54 -4.03
N TYR A 65 3.67 -0.29 -4.40
CA TYR A 65 3.45 0.81 -3.44
C TYR A 65 2.24 0.55 -2.52
N HIS A 66 1.11 0.11 -3.07
CA HIS A 66 -0.07 -0.21 -2.26
C HIS A 66 0.22 -1.28 -1.20
N LEU A 67 0.92 -2.36 -1.59
CA LEU A 67 1.31 -3.40 -0.65
C LEU A 67 2.33 -2.90 0.39
N ALA A 68 3.31 -2.10 -0.03
CA ALA A 68 4.28 -1.48 0.88
C ALA A 68 3.62 -0.61 1.95
N ALA A 69 2.64 0.19 1.56
CA ALA A 69 1.87 1.06 2.46
C ALA A 69 1.07 0.24 3.49
N VAL A 70 0.50 -0.89 3.08
CA VAL A 70 -0.20 -1.81 3.99
C VAL A 70 0.75 -2.42 5.02
N TYR A 71 1.90 -2.95 4.58
CA TYR A 71 2.88 -3.50 5.51
C TYR A 71 3.41 -2.44 6.48
N ALA A 72 3.66 -1.21 6.00
CA ALA A 72 4.07 -0.11 6.85
C ALA A 72 3.02 0.23 7.94
N ALA A 73 1.73 0.18 7.59
CA ALA A 73 0.62 0.41 8.53
C ALA A 73 0.38 -0.76 9.49
N LEU A 74 0.81 -1.98 9.13
CA LEU A 74 0.84 -3.15 10.00
C LEU A 74 2.09 -3.21 10.89
N GLU A 75 3.03 -2.28 10.71
CA GLU A 75 4.35 -2.27 11.36
C GLU A 75 5.26 -3.44 10.96
N ASP A 76 4.93 -4.13 9.85
CA ASP A 76 5.76 -5.16 9.22
C ASP A 76 6.86 -4.48 8.39
N TYR A 77 7.84 -3.88 9.08
CA TYR A 77 8.81 -2.97 8.48
C TYR A 77 9.76 -3.64 7.48
N ASP A 78 10.09 -4.93 7.67
CA ASP A 78 10.96 -5.65 6.75
C ASP A 78 10.29 -5.82 5.38
N GLU A 79 9.05 -6.30 5.38
CA GLU A 79 8.24 -6.49 4.17
C GLU A 79 7.91 -5.15 3.50
N ALA A 80 7.61 -4.11 4.29
CA ALA A 80 7.38 -2.76 3.78
C ALA A 80 8.62 -2.19 3.07
N ILE A 81 9.80 -2.32 3.68
CA ILE A 81 11.07 -1.87 3.10
C ILE A 81 11.33 -2.59 1.78
N GLU A 82 11.13 -3.92 1.73
CA GLU A 82 11.31 -4.71 0.51
C GLU A 82 10.41 -4.20 -0.62
N GLN A 83 9.11 -3.97 -0.36
CA GLN A 83 8.20 -3.51 -1.40
C GLN A 83 8.50 -2.06 -1.84
N PHE A 84 8.85 -1.15 -0.92
CA PHE A 84 9.25 0.22 -1.29
C PHE A 84 10.55 0.24 -2.11
N GLN A 85 11.49 -0.68 -1.85
CA GLN A 85 12.68 -0.85 -2.68
C GLN A 85 12.30 -1.27 -4.11
N LYS A 86 11.38 -2.22 -4.28
CA LYS A 86 10.87 -2.59 -5.61
C LYS A 86 10.24 -1.41 -6.34
N VAL A 87 9.48 -0.55 -5.65
CA VAL A 87 8.97 0.69 -6.26
C VAL A 87 10.13 1.54 -6.79
N ALA A 88 11.19 1.74 -6.00
CA ALA A 88 12.36 2.52 -6.40
C ALA A 88 13.20 1.86 -7.52
N GLU A 89 13.16 0.54 -7.66
CA GLU A 89 13.81 -0.18 -8.76
C GLU A 89 13.01 -0.06 -10.07
N LEU A 90 11.69 -0.21 -9.98
CA LEU A 90 10.77 -0.09 -11.11
C LEU A 90 10.58 1.36 -11.56
N THR A 91 10.86 2.33 -10.69
CA THR A 91 10.73 3.76 -10.96
C THR A 91 12.09 4.45 -10.92
N GLY A 92 12.52 5.02 -12.04
CA GLY A 92 13.81 5.70 -12.09
C GLY A 92 13.87 6.94 -11.17
N ALA A 93 15.08 7.38 -10.82
CA ALA A 93 15.30 8.53 -9.93
C ALA A 93 14.63 9.84 -10.40
N ALA A 94 14.41 9.99 -11.71
CA ALA A 94 13.73 11.14 -12.31
C ALA A 94 12.19 11.07 -12.25
N ASP A 95 11.62 9.94 -11.85
CA ASP A 95 10.18 9.80 -11.67
C ASP A 95 9.73 10.57 -10.40
N SER A 96 8.76 11.46 -10.59
CA SER A 96 8.24 12.40 -9.60
C SER A 96 6.73 12.23 -9.38
N ARG A 97 6.15 11.07 -9.71
CA ARG A 97 4.76 10.78 -9.34
C ARG A 97 4.66 10.71 -7.82
N ASP A 98 3.58 11.22 -7.25
CA ASP A 98 3.41 11.36 -5.79
C ASP A 98 3.69 10.08 -4.99
N PHE A 99 3.23 8.92 -5.49
CA PHE A 99 3.46 7.65 -4.81
C PHE A 99 4.94 7.23 -4.82
N VAL A 100 5.71 7.66 -5.81
CA VAL A 100 7.16 7.39 -5.91
C VAL A 100 7.92 8.24 -4.89
N GLU A 101 7.59 9.52 -4.79
CA GLU A 101 8.20 10.41 -3.79
C GLU A 101 7.83 9.97 -2.36
N THR A 102 6.58 9.56 -2.17
CA THR A 102 6.09 8.98 -0.92
C THR A 102 6.86 7.69 -0.59
N SER A 103 7.02 6.79 -1.56
CA SER A 103 7.78 5.54 -1.38
C SER A 103 9.22 5.78 -0.91
N ARG A 104 9.91 6.74 -1.53
CA ARG A 104 11.29 7.10 -1.14
C ARG A 104 11.35 7.66 0.28
N SER A 105 10.39 8.50 0.64
CA SER A 105 10.30 9.10 1.97
C SER A 105 10.01 8.06 3.05
N GLU A 106 9.05 7.18 2.80
CA GLU A 106 8.69 6.08 3.70
C GLU A 106 9.83 5.08 3.84
N LEU A 107 10.49 4.69 2.75
CA LEU A 107 11.67 3.83 2.79
C LEU A 107 12.76 4.40 3.71
N ALA A 108 13.08 5.68 3.56
CA ALA A 108 14.07 6.35 4.41
C ALA A 108 13.65 6.43 5.89
N ARG A 109 12.34 6.62 6.16
CA ARG A 109 11.78 6.64 7.51
C ARG A 109 11.86 5.26 8.15
N LEU A 110 11.46 4.21 7.43
CA LEU A 110 11.39 2.84 7.92
C LEU A 110 12.77 2.25 8.20
N ILE A 111 13.76 2.51 7.34
CA ILE A 111 15.15 2.08 7.60
C ILE A 111 15.67 2.66 8.92
N LYS A 112 15.38 3.94 9.21
CA LYS A 112 15.77 4.57 10.47
C LYS A 112 15.00 4.00 11.67
N ALA A 113 13.69 3.78 11.51
CA ALA A 113 12.85 3.19 12.55
C ALA A 113 13.33 1.78 12.91
N LYS A 114 13.60 0.94 11.91
CA LYS A 114 14.14 -0.41 12.10
C LYS A 114 15.49 -0.39 12.81
N ALA A 115 16.43 0.45 12.37
CA ALA A 115 17.72 0.59 13.03
C ALA A 115 17.59 1.03 14.50
N ALA A 116 16.60 1.87 14.85
CA ALA A 116 16.36 2.27 16.23
C ALA A 116 15.77 1.13 17.09
N ILE A 117 15.03 0.20 16.49
CA ILE A 117 14.49 -0.99 17.16
C ILE A 117 15.59 -2.02 17.38
N ASP A 118 16.41 -2.29 16.36
CA ASP A 118 17.50 -3.29 16.43
C ASP A 118 18.61 -2.92 17.44
N ASN A 119 18.72 -1.63 17.81
CA ASN A 119 19.72 -1.11 18.75
C ASN A 119 19.20 -0.98 20.20
N GLN A 120 18.01 -1.48 20.52
CA GLN A 120 17.43 -1.55 21.86
C GLN A 120 17.55 -2.96 22.45
#